data_AF-A0A6A5FYI9-F1
#
_entry.id   AF-A0A6A5FYI9-F1
#
_cell.length_a   1.000
_cell.length_b   1.000
_cell.length_c   1.000
_cell.angle_alpha   90.00
_cell.angle_beta   90.00
_cell.angle_gamma   90.00
#
_symmetry.space_group_name_H-M   'P 1'
#
loop_
_entity.id
_entity.type
_entity.pdbx_description
1 polymer ?
#
loop_
_entity_poly.entity_id
_entity_poly.type
_entity_poly.pdbx_seq_one_letter_code
_entity_poly.pdbx_strand_id
1 'polypeptide(L)'
;MPAGLTYPCLKVVIEFLDANKRTHITNRCNSSFKNVEQFIPFRVDYVHLQEKCITLNNIKFEISQDENQIEIKNRLRRDKRSAPPLKLKYSEVRYQNIVPGQTFSRPIPDEWKHFKSLFREIISKLLREERKNTLLNYFQNEYCYHYFGFRGLQFKFKVSNLECKDVQDSLHLVSPSSAPMNYIECFYPSTRKFRHNLIDSAKKLVINYCDYNSESTFELDNFPLHPNADTIFNKGQIEFPVIRRIVLNLKNNEYKVGVTLKMKGLQISVMKRFMDYAKVWLSAKEVKVDASLDESLINNYSVIPRHKSTQITAKSRIVMYDTVENDADNRKTDDERTLVLKIVPIDP
;
A
#
# COMPACT_ATOMS: atom_id res chain seq x y z
N MET A 1 46.61 14.38 -2.05
CA MET A 1 45.17 14.03 -1.99
C MET A 1 44.72 14.15 -0.54
N PRO A 2 43.54 14.71 -0.25
CA PRO A 2 43.03 14.68 1.12
C PRO A 2 42.86 13.22 1.56
N ALA A 3 43.07 12.97 2.86
CA ALA A 3 42.85 11.64 3.44
C ALA A 3 41.41 11.21 3.10
N GLY A 4 41.27 10.07 2.41
CA GLY A 4 39.96 9.53 2.04
C GLY A 4 39.09 9.30 3.28
N LEU A 5 37.77 9.29 3.11
CA LEU A 5 36.84 8.98 4.19
C LEU A 5 37.20 7.64 4.84
N THR A 6 37.17 7.59 6.17
CA THR A 6 37.34 6.35 6.92
C THR A 6 36.20 5.37 6.58
N TYR A 7 36.47 4.07 6.69
CA TYR A 7 35.52 3.01 6.32
C TYR A 7 34.12 3.15 7.00
N PRO A 8 34.00 3.51 8.29
CA PRO A 8 32.70 3.75 8.91
C PRO A 8 31.96 4.96 8.31
N CYS A 9 32.67 6.06 8.04
CA CYS A 9 32.08 7.25 7.43
C CYS A 9 31.60 6.95 5.99
N LEU A 10 32.38 6.19 5.22
CA LEU A 10 31.98 5.78 3.88
C LEU A 10 30.72 4.90 3.89
N LYS A 11 30.61 3.97 4.86
CA LYS A 11 29.41 3.14 5.03
C LYS A 11 28.16 3.99 5.26
N VAL A 12 28.23 4.96 6.17
CA VAL A 12 27.11 5.86 6.48
C VAL A 12 26.75 6.70 5.26
N VAL A 13 27.73 7.28 4.58
CA VAL A 13 27.49 8.07 3.36
C VAL A 13 26.79 7.24 2.28
N ILE A 14 27.22 5.99 2.07
CA ILE A 14 26.59 5.09 1.09
C ILE A 14 25.18 4.66 1.52
N GLU A 15 24.95 4.41 2.81
CA GLU A 15 23.63 4.01 3.33
C GLU A 15 22.57 5.09 3.09
N PHE A 16 22.93 6.36 3.29
CA PHE A 16 22.03 7.51 3.18
C PHE A 16 22.11 8.23 1.83
N LEU A 17 22.90 7.72 0.89
CA LEU A 17 22.91 8.24 -0.47
C LEU A 17 21.59 7.88 -1.16
N ASP A 18 21.00 8.84 -1.88
CA ASP A 18 19.80 8.61 -2.68
C ASP A 18 19.92 7.33 -3.53
N ALA A 19 18.85 6.53 -3.52
CA ALA A 19 18.82 5.19 -4.09
C ALA A 19 19.22 5.16 -5.57
N ASN A 20 18.79 6.17 -6.34
CA ASN A 20 19.10 6.29 -7.75
C ASN A 20 20.58 6.66 -7.98
N LYS A 21 21.10 7.64 -7.24
CA LYS A 21 22.52 8.01 -7.27
C LYS A 21 23.41 6.84 -6.88
N ARG A 22 23.06 6.13 -5.80
CA ARG A 22 23.79 4.94 -5.36
C ARG A 22 23.79 3.85 -6.42
N THR A 23 22.65 3.56 -7.02
CA THR A 23 22.56 2.57 -8.11
C THR A 23 23.40 2.98 -9.32
N HIS A 24 23.41 4.26 -9.68
CA HIS A 24 24.27 4.78 -10.76
C HIS A 24 25.76 4.61 -10.45
N ILE A 25 26.20 4.96 -9.25
CA ILE A 25 27.59 4.78 -8.80
C ILE A 25 27.95 3.30 -8.80
N THR A 26 27.15 2.44 -8.17
CA THR A 26 27.39 0.99 -8.10
C THR A 26 27.45 0.35 -9.48
N ASN A 27 26.70 0.85 -10.47
CA ASN A 27 26.76 0.37 -11.85
C ASN A 27 28.07 0.74 -12.56
N ARG A 28 28.71 1.85 -12.18
CA ARG A 28 29.97 2.34 -12.77
C ARG A 28 31.23 1.89 -12.02
N CYS A 29 31.10 1.47 -10.77
CA CYS A 29 32.23 1.02 -9.95
C CYS A 29 32.65 -0.43 -10.24
N ASN A 30 33.88 -0.76 -9.84
CA ASN A 30 34.47 -2.10 -9.96
C ASN A 30 33.83 -3.12 -9.00
N SER A 31 34.18 -4.40 -9.16
CA SER A 31 33.60 -5.52 -8.40
C SER A 31 33.84 -5.43 -6.89
N SER A 32 34.97 -4.89 -6.43
CA SER A 32 35.26 -4.75 -5.01
C SER A 32 34.30 -3.80 -4.30
N PHE A 33 33.95 -2.67 -4.92
CA PHE A 33 32.93 -1.77 -4.38
C PHE A 33 31.55 -2.43 -4.33
N LYS A 34 31.16 -3.13 -5.40
CA LYS A 34 29.87 -3.86 -5.47
C LYS A 34 29.73 -4.87 -4.33
N ASN A 35 30.80 -5.61 -4.05
CA ASN A 35 30.83 -6.62 -2.98
C ASN A 35 30.68 -6.01 -1.59
N VAL A 36 31.17 -4.79 -1.35
CA VAL A 36 31.00 -4.11 -0.05
C VAL A 36 29.63 -3.44 0.04
N GLU A 37 29.19 -2.80 -1.04
CA GLU A 37 27.93 -2.06 -1.11
C GLU A 37 26.71 -2.94 -0.86
N GLN A 38 26.72 -4.20 -1.30
CA GLN A 38 25.60 -5.13 -1.11
C GLN A 38 25.27 -5.42 0.37
N PHE A 39 26.24 -5.26 1.28
CA PHE A 39 26.05 -5.46 2.72
C PHE A 39 25.53 -4.21 3.45
N ILE A 40 25.58 -3.06 2.79
CA ILE A 40 25.09 -1.79 3.33
C ILE A 40 23.60 -1.72 3.05
N PRO A 41 22.74 -1.43 4.06
CA PRO A 41 21.30 -1.30 3.84
C PRO A 41 20.99 -0.36 2.66
N PHE A 42 20.13 -0.79 1.75
CA PHE A 42 19.72 0.01 0.60
C PHE A 42 18.40 0.69 0.94
N ARG A 43 18.42 1.99 1.22
CA ARG A 43 17.24 2.77 1.60
C ARG A 43 16.57 3.31 0.35
N VAL A 44 15.30 2.98 0.17
CA VAL A 44 14.45 3.47 -0.91
C VAL A 44 13.23 4.13 -0.28
N ASP A 45 12.94 5.35 -0.69
CA ASP A 45 11.85 6.12 -0.10
C ASP A 45 10.50 5.69 -0.68
N TYR A 46 10.46 5.50 -1.99
CA TYR A 46 9.21 5.23 -2.69
C TYR A 46 9.43 4.27 -3.88
N VAL A 47 8.60 3.25 -3.97
CA VAL A 47 8.48 2.38 -5.15
C VAL A 47 7.03 2.37 -5.57
N HIS A 48 6.78 2.65 -6.84
CA HIS A 48 5.45 2.58 -7.44
C HIS A 48 5.47 1.66 -8.65
N LEU A 49 4.62 0.63 -8.63
CA LEU A 49 4.40 -0.27 -9.75
C LEU A 49 3.06 0.04 -10.43
N GLN A 50 3.13 0.37 -11.72
CA GLN A 50 1.97 0.63 -12.58
C GLN A 50 2.08 -0.16 -13.88
N GLU A 51 0.98 -0.28 -14.62
CA GLU A 51 0.83 -1.19 -15.78
C GLU A 51 1.98 -1.21 -16.77
N LYS A 52 2.61 -0.06 -17.03
CA LYS A 52 3.71 0.04 -17.99
C LYS A 52 4.92 0.77 -17.44
N CYS A 53 4.96 1.01 -16.13
CA CYS A 53 6.08 1.73 -15.54
C CYS A 53 6.37 1.35 -14.09
N ILE A 54 7.62 1.61 -13.71
CA ILE A 54 8.12 1.48 -12.35
C ILE A 54 8.68 2.84 -11.98
N THR A 55 8.27 3.37 -10.84
CA THR A 55 8.88 4.58 -10.29
C THR A 55 9.69 4.21 -9.05
N LEU A 56 10.95 4.63 -9.02
CA LEU A 56 11.84 4.49 -7.86
C LEU A 56 12.28 5.89 -7.42
N ASN A 57 11.82 6.31 -6.24
CA ASN A 57 11.90 7.68 -5.76
C ASN A 57 11.37 8.65 -6.85
N ASN A 58 12.26 9.43 -7.47
CA ASN A 58 11.92 10.43 -8.48
C ASN A 58 12.23 9.98 -9.92
N ILE A 59 12.58 8.71 -10.14
CA ILE A 59 12.88 8.19 -11.49
C ILE A 59 11.80 7.21 -11.91
N LYS A 60 11.08 7.56 -12.97
CA LYS A 60 10.11 6.72 -13.64
C LYS A 60 10.77 5.98 -14.81
N PHE A 61 10.62 4.68 -14.83
CA PHE A 61 11.03 3.77 -15.90
C PHE A 61 9.76 3.33 -16.61
N GLU A 62 9.51 3.82 -17.82
CA GLU A 62 8.31 3.55 -18.59
C GLU A 62 8.66 2.78 -19.86
N ILE A 63 7.88 1.73 -20.13
CA ILE A 63 8.02 0.94 -21.34
C ILE A 63 7.07 1.53 -22.37
N SER A 64 7.62 2.21 -23.37
CA SER A 64 6.84 2.71 -24.49
C SER A 64 6.89 1.69 -25.63
N GLN A 65 5.72 1.21 -26.04
CA GLN A 65 5.54 0.67 -27.37
C GLN A 65 5.27 1.85 -28.28
N ASP A 66 6.33 2.59 -28.64
CA ASP A 66 6.18 3.63 -29.65
C ASP A 66 5.92 2.92 -30.99
N GLU A 67 4.70 3.08 -31.53
CA GLU A 67 4.42 2.80 -32.94
C GLU A 67 5.08 3.85 -33.86
N ASN A 68 5.68 4.89 -33.27
CA ASN A 68 6.34 5.96 -33.98
C ASN A 68 7.70 5.53 -34.53
N GLN A 69 7.78 5.58 -35.87
CA GLN A 69 8.93 5.25 -36.68
C GLN A 69 10.09 6.21 -36.38
N ILE A 70 11.05 5.77 -35.57
CA ILE A 70 12.31 6.51 -35.41
C ILE A 70 13.30 6.02 -36.45
N GLU A 71 13.65 6.89 -37.41
CA GLU A 71 14.74 6.69 -38.36
C GLU A 71 16.08 6.54 -37.59
N ILE A 72 16.62 5.32 -37.52
CA ILE A 72 17.99 5.11 -37.06
C ILE A 72 18.93 5.58 -38.17
N LYS A 73 19.34 6.85 -38.15
CA LYS A 73 20.50 7.30 -38.92
C LYS A 73 21.75 6.78 -38.25
N ASN A 74 22.16 5.57 -38.61
CA ASN A 74 23.48 5.04 -38.30
C ASN A 74 24.54 6.03 -38.82
N ARG A 75 25.08 6.89 -37.95
CA ARG A 75 26.18 7.82 -38.29
C ARG A 75 27.55 7.13 -38.43
N LEU A 76 27.58 5.80 -38.51
CA LEU A 76 28.80 5.02 -38.69
C LEU A 76 28.61 3.99 -39.82
N ARG A 77 28.70 4.50 -41.05
CA ARG A 77 29.35 3.92 -42.24
C ARG A 77 28.70 4.55 -43.47
N ARG A 78 29.44 5.47 -44.10
CA ARG A 78 29.16 5.87 -45.48
C ARG A 78 29.49 4.67 -46.36
N ASP A 79 28.49 3.84 -46.64
CA ASP A 79 28.51 3.02 -47.84
C ASP A 79 27.39 3.48 -48.76
N LYS A 80 27.81 3.97 -49.93
CA LYS A 80 26.97 4.48 -51.01
C LYS A 80 26.29 3.31 -51.73
N ARG A 81 25.38 2.59 -51.06
CA ARG A 81 24.35 1.78 -51.70
C ARG A 81 23.09 1.89 -50.85
N SER A 82 22.19 2.74 -51.32
CA SER A 82 20.93 3.11 -50.69
C SER A 82 20.02 1.88 -50.53
N ALA A 83 20.20 1.10 -49.46
CA ALA A 83 19.11 0.31 -48.93
C ALA A 83 18.11 1.28 -48.27
N PRO A 84 16.79 1.15 -48.50
CA PRO A 84 15.81 1.94 -47.77
C PRO A 84 16.03 1.72 -46.26
N PRO A 85 15.86 2.76 -45.42
CA PRO A 85 16.04 2.62 -43.98
C PRO A 85 15.17 1.48 -43.46
N LEU A 86 15.80 0.50 -42.81
CA LEU A 86 15.08 -0.63 -42.21
C LEU A 86 14.13 -0.07 -41.15
N LYS A 87 12.82 -0.12 -41.44
CA LYS A 87 11.76 0.24 -40.49
C LYS A 87 11.64 -0.88 -39.46
N LEU A 88 12.55 -0.90 -38.49
CA LEU A 88 12.46 -1.82 -37.36
C LEU A 88 11.52 -1.22 -36.32
N LYS A 89 10.45 -1.95 -35.99
CA LYS A 89 9.66 -1.68 -34.78
C LYS A 89 10.50 -2.14 -33.60
N TYR A 90 10.83 -1.24 -32.69
CA TYR A 90 11.53 -1.59 -31.45
C TYR A 90 10.80 -1.01 -30.25
N SER A 91 10.83 -1.73 -29.14
CA SER A 91 10.34 -1.21 -27.86
C SER A 91 11.44 -0.34 -27.24
N GLU A 92 11.05 0.72 -26.54
CA GLU A 92 12.00 1.60 -25.82
C GLU A 92 11.70 1.62 -24.32
N VAL A 93 12.75 1.67 -23.49
CA VAL A 93 12.61 2.11 -22.10
C VAL A 93 12.87 3.60 -22.07
N ARG A 94 11.85 4.34 -21.64
CA ARG A 94 11.93 5.76 -21.32
C ARG A 94 12.26 5.91 -19.84
N TYR A 95 13.31 6.65 -19.56
CA TYR A 95 13.75 7.08 -18.24
C TYR A 95 13.32 8.52 -18.07
N GLN A 96 12.47 8.80 -17.10
CA GLN A 96 12.07 10.16 -16.78
C GLN A 96 12.48 10.47 -15.35
N ASN A 97 13.38 11.43 -15.20
CA ASN A 97 13.62 12.05 -13.91
C ASN A 97 12.51 13.08 -13.68
N ILE A 98 11.58 12.77 -12.77
CA ILE A 98 10.39 13.58 -12.49
C ILE A 98 10.80 15.01 -12.09
N VAL A 99 11.92 15.16 -11.39
CA VAL A 99 12.49 16.44 -10.98
C VAL A 99 13.99 16.45 -11.34
N PRO A 100 14.44 17.13 -12.41
CA PRO A 100 13.87 18.34 -13.00
C PRO A 100 13.09 18.16 -14.32
N GLY A 101 12.54 16.96 -14.60
CA GLY A 101 11.79 16.69 -15.83
C GLY A 101 12.63 16.20 -17.02
N GLN A 102 13.85 15.74 -16.77
CA GLN A 102 14.72 15.20 -17.83
C GLN A 102 14.26 13.82 -18.29
N THR A 103 14.15 13.64 -19.60
CA THR A 103 13.76 12.37 -20.21
C THR A 103 14.88 11.84 -21.09
N PHE A 104 15.20 10.56 -20.94
CA PHE A 104 16.13 9.82 -21.77
C PHE A 104 15.43 8.57 -22.29
N SER A 105 15.66 8.16 -23.54
CA SER A 105 15.17 6.88 -24.05
C SER A 105 16.33 5.98 -24.48
N ARG A 106 16.13 4.67 -24.35
CA ARG A 106 17.05 3.66 -24.90
C ARG A 106 16.27 2.54 -25.58
N PRO A 107 16.76 2.04 -26.72
CA PRO A 107 16.19 0.88 -27.38
C PRO A 107 16.38 -0.37 -26.50
N ILE A 108 15.39 -1.25 -26.54
CA ILE A 108 15.34 -2.50 -25.80
C ILE A 108 15.85 -3.66 -26.68
N PRO A 109 16.65 -4.60 -26.15
CA PRO A 109 17.00 -5.82 -26.86
C PRO A 109 15.77 -6.65 -27.25
N ASP A 110 15.82 -7.30 -28.43
CA ASP A 110 14.72 -8.13 -28.95
C ASP A 110 14.29 -9.26 -28.00
N GLU A 111 15.19 -9.72 -27.14
CA GLU A 111 14.94 -10.74 -26.10
C GLU A 111 13.93 -10.30 -25.04
N TRP A 112 13.68 -8.98 -24.92
CA TRP A 112 12.76 -8.39 -23.93
C TRP A 112 11.42 -7.98 -24.55
N LYS A 113 11.06 -8.53 -25.72
CA LYS A 113 9.79 -8.24 -26.44
C LYS A 113 8.52 -8.49 -25.60
N HIS A 114 8.57 -9.39 -24.63
CA HIS A 114 7.47 -9.60 -23.70
C HIS A 114 7.59 -8.65 -22.51
N PHE A 115 6.56 -7.82 -22.32
CA PHE A 115 6.45 -6.88 -21.20
C PHE A 115 6.82 -7.50 -19.85
N LYS A 116 6.36 -8.73 -19.59
CA LYS A 116 6.64 -9.47 -18.35
C LYS A 116 8.13 -9.74 -18.12
N SER A 117 8.86 -10.19 -19.15
CA SER A 117 10.29 -10.49 -19.06
C SER A 117 11.10 -9.22 -18.87
N LEU A 118 10.74 -8.18 -19.62
CA LEU A 118 11.31 -6.85 -19.52
C LEU A 118 11.12 -6.24 -18.12
N PHE A 119 9.90 -6.32 -17.59
CA PHE A 119 9.56 -5.80 -16.26
C PHE A 119 10.34 -6.53 -15.16
N ARG A 120 10.41 -7.86 -15.25
CA ARG A 120 11.22 -8.68 -14.33
C ARG A 120 12.70 -8.30 -14.38
N GLU A 121 13.22 -8.07 -15.58
CA GLU A 121 14.63 -7.71 -15.80
C GLU A 121 14.95 -6.27 -15.33
N ILE A 122 14.02 -5.34 -15.48
CA ILE A 122 14.16 -3.98 -14.95
C ILE A 122 14.15 -4.02 -13.41
N ILE A 123 13.20 -4.74 -12.80
CA ILE A 123 13.15 -4.95 -11.35
C ILE A 123 14.45 -5.59 -10.86
N SER A 124 14.89 -6.69 -11.48
CA SER A 124 16.12 -7.39 -11.08
C SER A 124 17.35 -6.50 -11.19
N LYS A 125 17.48 -5.69 -12.24
CA LYS A 125 18.62 -4.79 -12.44
C LYS A 125 18.62 -3.56 -11.55
N LEU A 126 17.46 -2.94 -11.33
CA LEU A 126 17.35 -1.73 -10.50
C LEU A 126 17.49 -2.06 -9.02
N LEU A 127 16.86 -3.15 -8.60
CA LEU A 127 16.77 -3.50 -7.19
C LEU A 127 17.86 -4.47 -6.75
N ARG A 128 18.48 -5.18 -7.71
CA ARG A 128 19.57 -6.15 -7.55
C ARG A 128 19.26 -7.22 -6.50
N GLU A 129 19.11 -8.47 -6.94
CA GLU A 129 18.88 -9.61 -6.02
C GLU A 129 19.96 -9.74 -4.93
N GLU A 130 21.18 -9.25 -5.20
CA GLU A 130 22.31 -9.22 -4.27
C GLU A 130 22.08 -8.31 -3.04
N ARG A 131 21.21 -7.30 -3.14
CA ARG A 131 20.90 -6.38 -2.04
C ARG A 131 19.93 -7.04 -1.07
N LYS A 132 20.46 -7.87 -0.17
CA LYS A 132 19.66 -8.66 0.79
C LYS A 132 18.92 -7.82 1.84
N ASN A 133 19.24 -6.53 1.99
CA ASN A 133 18.66 -5.66 3.01
C ASN A 133 18.20 -4.32 2.43
N THR A 134 17.18 -4.37 1.57
CA THR A 134 16.52 -3.16 1.06
C THR A 134 15.39 -2.73 2.01
N LEU A 135 15.51 -1.51 2.53
CA LEU A 135 14.53 -0.85 3.38
C LEU A 135 13.69 0.07 2.51
N LEU A 136 12.40 -0.24 2.38
CA LEU A 136 11.44 0.53 1.58
C LEU A 136 10.47 1.25 2.50
N ASN A 137 10.46 2.58 2.46
CA ASN A 137 9.54 3.35 3.28
C ASN A 137 8.10 3.21 2.76
N TYR A 138 7.86 3.44 1.47
CA TYR A 138 6.53 3.41 0.90
C TYR A 138 6.48 2.59 -0.40
N PHE A 139 5.63 1.57 -0.42
CA PHE A 139 5.42 0.70 -1.58
C PHE A 139 4.00 0.88 -2.11
N GLN A 140 3.85 1.36 -3.34
CA GLN A 140 2.57 1.46 -4.04
C GLN A 140 2.50 0.44 -5.19
N ASN A 141 1.44 -0.34 -5.24
CA ASN A 141 1.21 -1.33 -6.27
C ASN A 141 -0.20 -1.20 -6.87
N GLU A 142 -0.32 -0.50 -8.00
CA GLU A 142 -1.59 -0.27 -8.69
C GLU A 142 -2.08 -1.48 -9.50
N TYR A 143 -1.36 -2.60 -9.48
CA TYR A 143 -1.74 -3.77 -10.22
C TYR A 143 -2.89 -4.54 -9.57
N CYS A 144 -3.92 -4.81 -10.36
CA CYS A 144 -4.94 -5.82 -10.09
C CYS A 144 -4.67 -7.02 -10.99
N TYR A 145 -5.06 -8.21 -10.51
CA TYR A 145 -5.10 -9.48 -11.24
C TYR A 145 -3.76 -10.25 -11.30
N HIS A 146 -3.91 -11.56 -11.07
CA HIS A 146 -2.94 -12.66 -11.04
C HIS A 146 -1.98 -12.80 -12.25
N TYR A 147 -1.87 -11.79 -13.12
CA TYR A 147 -0.99 -11.77 -14.28
C TYR A 147 0.49 -11.49 -13.93
N PHE A 148 0.79 -11.07 -12.69
CA PHE A 148 2.16 -10.81 -12.28
C PHE A 148 2.89 -12.06 -11.78
N GLY A 149 3.82 -12.52 -12.62
CA GLY A 149 4.80 -13.54 -12.27
C GLY A 149 5.92 -13.01 -11.36
N PHE A 150 5.57 -12.30 -10.28
CA PHE A 150 6.53 -12.01 -9.20
C PHE A 150 7.00 -13.28 -8.49
N ARG A 151 6.25 -14.39 -8.65
CA ARG A 151 6.71 -15.72 -8.27
C ARG A 151 8.07 -16.02 -8.90
N GLY A 152 9.05 -16.37 -8.06
CA GLY A 152 10.41 -16.68 -8.48
C GLY A 152 11.37 -15.49 -8.48
N LEU A 153 10.92 -14.29 -8.10
CA LEU A 153 11.84 -13.25 -7.64
C LEU A 153 12.30 -13.62 -6.22
N GLN A 154 13.61 -13.76 -6.04
CA GLN A 154 14.19 -14.08 -4.73
C GLN A 154 14.28 -12.84 -3.83
N PHE A 155 14.29 -11.66 -4.44
CA PHE A 155 14.38 -10.39 -3.76
C PHE A 155 13.08 -9.99 -3.05
N LYS A 156 13.20 -9.44 -1.84
CA LYS A 156 12.08 -8.91 -1.05
C LYS A 156 12.46 -7.60 -0.36
N PHE A 157 11.52 -6.67 -0.32
CA PHE A 157 11.63 -5.40 0.40
C PHE A 157 11.27 -5.56 1.88
N LYS A 158 11.95 -4.86 2.77
CA LYS A 158 11.44 -4.58 4.12
C LYS A 158 10.60 -3.32 4.05
N VAL A 159 9.27 -3.46 4.09
CA VAL A 159 8.33 -2.38 3.77
C VAL A 159 7.71 -1.79 5.04
N SER A 160 7.68 -0.46 5.14
CA SER A 160 7.01 0.21 6.27
C SER A 160 5.54 0.52 5.98
N ASN A 161 5.25 1.00 4.77
CA ASN A 161 3.90 1.39 4.32
C ASN A 161 3.62 0.73 2.97
N LEU A 162 2.45 0.10 2.83
CA LEU A 162 2.01 -0.55 1.60
C LEU A 162 0.67 0.01 1.16
N GLU A 163 0.59 0.50 -0.06
CA GLU A 163 -0.65 0.77 -0.76
C GLU A 163 -0.71 -0.17 -1.97
N CYS A 164 -1.82 -0.86 -2.16
CA CYS A 164 -1.93 -1.82 -3.24
C CYS A 164 -3.37 -1.99 -3.68
N LYS A 165 -3.58 -2.56 -4.86
CA LYS A 165 -4.92 -3.04 -5.20
C LYS A 165 -5.19 -4.45 -4.72
N ASP A 166 -4.32 -5.38 -5.07
CA ASP A 166 -4.30 -6.72 -4.47
C ASP A 166 -3.14 -6.84 -3.47
N VAL A 167 -3.48 -7.00 -2.19
CA VAL A 167 -2.49 -7.18 -1.13
C VAL A 167 -1.67 -8.46 -1.33
N GLN A 168 -2.26 -9.53 -1.87
CA GLN A 168 -1.57 -10.82 -2.01
C GLN A 168 -0.46 -10.77 -3.05
N ASP A 169 -0.74 -10.17 -4.20
CA ASP A 169 0.26 -9.99 -5.26
C ASP A 169 1.44 -9.14 -4.76
N SER A 170 1.13 -8.14 -3.93
CA SER A 170 2.13 -7.25 -3.34
C SER A 170 2.98 -7.96 -2.28
N LEU A 171 2.38 -8.81 -1.44
CA LEU A 171 3.07 -9.54 -0.36
C LEU A 171 4.18 -10.48 -0.87
N HIS A 172 4.14 -10.92 -2.13
CA HIS A 172 5.23 -11.70 -2.73
C HIS A 172 6.57 -10.93 -2.76
N LEU A 173 6.52 -9.60 -2.86
CA LEU A 173 7.68 -8.72 -2.86
C LEU A 173 8.02 -8.19 -1.46
N VAL A 174 7.23 -8.51 -0.44
CA VAL A 174 7.42 -8.02 0.93
C VAL A 174 8.06 -9.11 1.80
N SER A 175 9.12 -8.72 2.50
CA SER A 175 9.82 -9.57 3.46
C SER A 175 8.97 -9.77 4.70
N PRO A 176 8.87 -11.00 5.25
CA PRO A 176 8.21 -11.25 6.53
C PRO A 176 8.78 -10.40 7.69
N SER A 177 10.05 -10.01 7.59
CA SER A 177 10.71 -9.10 8.56
C SER A 177 10.22 -7.64 8.51
N SER A 178 9.23 -7.33 7.65
CA SER A 178 8.55 -6.03 7.62
C SER A 178 7.55 -5.86 8.78
N ALA A 179 7.16 -6.95 9.45
CA ALA A 179 6.28 -6.86 10.62
C ALA A 179 6.99 -6.20 11.83
N PRO A 180 6.30 -5.32 12.58
CA PRO A 180 4.99 -4.76 12.29
C PRO A 180 5.05 -3.64 11.26
N MET A 181 4.16 -3.67 10.26
CA MET A 181 4.03 -2.59 9.29
C MET A 181 3.30 -1.39 9.90
N ASN A 182 3.61 -0.18 9.46
CA ASN A 182 2.93 1.02 9.96
C ASN A 182 1.56 1.18 9.31
N TYR A 183 1.47 0.88 8.02
CA TYR A 183 0.30 1.18 7.20
C TYR A 183 0.12 0.14 6.09
N ILE A 184 -1.11 -0.34 5.91
CA ILE A 184 -1.52 -1.10 4.73
C ILE A 184 -2.81 -0.48 4.21
N GLU A 185 -2.86 -0.20 2.91
CA GLU A 185 -4.05 0.18 2.18
C GLU A 185 -4.25 -0.80 1.02
N CYS A 186 -5.44 -1.36 0.92
CA CYS A 186 -5.78 -2.29 -0.14
C CYS A 186 -7.24 -2.23 -0.56
N PHE A 187 -7.54 -2.62 -1.80
CA PHE A 187 -8.91 -3.00 -2.13
C PHE A 187 -9.28 -4.31 -1.45
N TYR A 188 -10.55 -4.48 -1.14
CA TYR A 188 -11.04 -5.66 -0.45
C TYR A 188 -10.72 -6.96 -1.22
N PRO A 189 -9.90 -7.86 -0.65
CA PRO A 189 -9.57 -9.14 -1.28
C PRO A 189 -10.58 -10.23 -0.86
N SER A 190 -10.70 -11.29 -1.65
CA SER A 190 -11.54 -12.43 -1.27
C SER A 190 -11.06 -13.11 0.03
N THR A 191 -12.04 -13.53 0.83
CA THR A 191 -11.97 -13.83 2.27
C THR A 191 -10.93 -14.87 2.71
N ARG A 192 -10.67 -15.90 1.91
CA ARG A 192 -9.72 -16.98 2.28
C ARG A 192 -8.26 -16.54 2.33
N LYS A 193 -7.93 -15.36 1.80
CA LYS A 193 -6.54 -14.91 1.62
C LYS A 193 -6.13 -13.76 2.53
N PHE A 194 -7.04 -13.15 3.30
CA PHE A 194 -6.74 -11.94 4.08
C PHE A 194 -5.97 -12.18 5.39
N ARG A 195 -5.94 -13.43 5.90
CA ARG A 195 -5.14 -13.79 7.07
C ARG A 195 -3.69 -13.97 6.66
N HIS A 196 -2.84 -13.01 7.02
CA HIS A 196 -1.41 -13.06 6.77
C HIS A 196 -0.69 -12.25 7.86
N ASN A 197 0.39 -12.81 8.43
CA ASN A 197 1.10 -12.19 9.58
C ASN A 197 1.47 -10.73 9.34
N LEU A 198 1.86 -10.35 8.12
CA LEU A 198 2.18 -8.96 7.78
C LEU A 198 0.95 -8.03 7.89
N ILE A 199 -0.22 -8.51 7.45
CA ILE A 199 -1.49 -7.78 7.56
C ILE A 199 -1.92 -7.72 9.03
N ASP A 200 -1.87 -8.85 9.74
CA ASP A 200 -2.22 -8.94 11.16
C ASP A 200 -1.33 -8.08 12.07
N SER A 201 -0.10 -7.82 11.65
CA SER A 201 0.87 -6.99 12.38
C SER A 201 0.79 -5.49 12.09
N ALA A 202 -0.02 -5.08 11.10
CA ALA A 202 -0.10 -3.69 10.69
C ALA A 202 -0.72 -2.82 11.81
N LYS A 203 -0.19 -1.61 12.02
CA LYS A 203 -0.77 -0.66 13.00
C LYS A 203 -2.04 -0.01 12.50
N LYS A 204 -2.11 0.26 11.19
CA LYS A 204 -3.26 0.86 10.52
C LYS A 204 -3.55 0.12 9.22
N LEU A 205 -4.82 -0.22 9.02
CA LEU A 205 -5.34 -0.92 7.85
C LEU A 205 -6.44 -0.09 7.20
N VAL A 206 -6.31 0.18 5.91
CA VAL A 206 -7.31 0.89 5.11
C VAL A 206 -7.82 -0.06 4.04
N ILE A 207 -9.14 -0.26 4.02
CA ILE A 207 -9.83 -1.17 3.12
C ILE A 207 -10.69 -0.31 2.21
N ASN A 208 -10.31 -0.23 0.94
CA ASN A 208 -11.07 0.46 -0.10
C ASN A 208 -12.12 -0.51 -0.67
N TYR A 209 -13.37 -0.06 -0.75
CA TYR A 209 -14.43 -0.85 -1.36
C TYR A 209 -14.26 -0.88 -2.89
N CYS A 210 -14.54 -2.02 -3.52
CA CYS A 210 -14.54 -2.17 -4.97
C CYS A 210 -15.98 -2.36 -5.43
N ASP A 211 -16.51 -1.43 -6.24
CA ASP A 211 -17.90 -1.42 -6.71
C ASP A 211 -18.30 -2.66 -7.54
N TYR A 212 -17.34 -3.47 -7.98
CA TYR A 212 -17.55 -4.65 -8.83
C TYR A 212 -17.99 -5.91 -8.08
N ASN A 213 -18.00 -5.88 -6.74
CA ASN A 213 -18.21 -7.06 -5.91
C ASN A 213 -19.59 -6.98 -5.25
N SER A 214 -20.52 -7.79 -5.73
CA SER A 214 -21.84 -7.98 -5.11
C SER A 214 -21.70 -8.58 -3.70
N GLU A 215 -22.73 -8.38 -2.86
CA GLU A 215 -22.85 -8.86 -1.47
C GLU A 215 -22.33 -10.29 -1.24
N SER A 216 -22.37 -11.16 -2.26
CA SER A 216 -21.92 -12.56 -2.21
C SER A 216 -20.40 -12.75 -2.00
N THR A 217 -19.59 -11.72 -2.20
CA THR A 217 -18.13 -11.78 -1.94
C THR A 217 -17.75 -11.40 -0.51
N PHE A 218 -18.68 -10.83 0.26
CA PHE A 218 -18.52 -10.64 1.70
C PHE A 218 -18.86 -11.96 2.41
N GLU A 219 -17.97 -12.97 2.32
CA GLU A 219 -18.02 -14.14 3.23
C GLU A 219 -17.59 -13.70 4.65
N LEU A 220 -18.46 -12.93 5.31
CA LEU A 220 -18.23 -12.22 6.56
C LEU A 220 -17.89 -13.13 7.75
N ASP A 221 -18.19 -14.42 7.65
CA ASP A 221 -17.93 -15.41 8.71
C ASP A 221 -16.42 -15.59 8.94
N ASN A 222 -15.59 -15.23 7.96
CA ASN A 222 -14.13 -15.24 8.06
C ASN A 222 -13.50 -13.86 8.10
N PHE A 223 -14.30 -12.78 8.18
CA PHE A 223 -13.79 -11.42 8.10
C PHE A 223 -12.80 -11.12 9.25
N PRO A 224 -11.51 -10.91 8.96
CA PRO A 224 -10.52 -10.59 9.97
C PRO A 224 -10.67 -9.12 10.37
N LEU A 225 -11.54 -8.82 11.32
CA LEU A 225 -11.33 -7.60 12.10
C LEU A 225 -10.08 -7.86 12.94
N HIS A 226 -8.99 -7.16 12.64
CA HIS A 226 -7.71 -7.38 13.28
C HIS A 226 -7.75 -6.83 14.71
N PRO A 227 -7.39 -7.64 15.73
CA PRO A 227 -7.53 -7.24 17.13
C PRO A 227 -6.60 -6.10 17.56
N ASN A 228 -5.62 -5.72 16.73
CA ASN A 228 -4.51 -4.84 17.10
C ASN A 228 -4.32 -3.61 16.21
N ALA A 229 -5.18 -3.39 15.22
CA ALA A 229 -4.97 -2.36 14.19
C ALA A 229 -6.14 -1.39 14.11
N ASP A 230 -5.83 -0.10 13.94
CA ASP A 230 -6.84 0.87 13.54
C ASP A 230 -7.28 0.55 12.10
N THR A 231 -8.57 0.34 11.91
CA THR A 231 -9.11 -0.08 10.61
C THR A 231 -10.01 1.01 10.04
N ILE A 232 -9.87 1.31 8.75
CA ILE A 232 -10.69 2.29 8.04
C ILE A 232 -11.29 1.61 6.82
N PHE A 233 -12.61 1.64 6.70
CA PHE A 233 -13.31 1.32 5.46
C PHE A 233 -13.56 2.61 4.70
N ASN A 234 -12.94 2.73 3.53
CA ASN A 234 -13.01 3.89 2.66
C ASN A 234 -14.03 3.66 1.54
N LYS A 235 -14.84 4.71 1.29
CA LYS A 235 -15.75 4.94 0.16
C LYS A 235 -16.26 3.65 -0.50
N GLY A 236 -17.44 3.22 -0.04
CA GLY A 236 -18.27 2.20 -0.66
C GLY A 236 -19.65 2.25 -0.06
N GLN A 237 -20.67 1.83 -0.82
CA GLN A 237 -22.01 1.60 -0.27
C GLN A 237 -21.97 0.41 0.70
N ILE A 238 -21.44 0.61 1.91
CA ILE A 238 -21.44 -0.42 2.94
C ILE A 238 -22.87 -0.55 3.42
N GLU A 239 -23.50 -1.66 3.09
CA GLU A 239 -24.87 -1.89 3.45
C GLU A 239 -25.04 -2.23 4.94
N PHE A 240 -26.22 -1.92 5.47
CA PHE A 240 -26.58 -2.21 6.86
C PHE A 240 -26.26 -3.65 7.33
N PRO A 241 -26.50 -4.73 6.53
CA PRO A 241 -26.15 -6.10 6.94
C PRO A 241 -24.65 -6.29 7.22
N VAL A 242 -23.77 -5.60 6.48
CA VAL A 242 -22.32 -5.67 6.67
C VAL A 242 -21.92 -4.99 7.97
N ILE A 243 -22.42 -3.77 8.22
CA ILE A 243 -22.17 -3.01 9.46
C ILE A 243 -22.64 -3.82 10.68
N ARG A 244 -23.85 -4.40 10.60
CA ARG A 244 -24.41 -5.25 11.66
C ARG A 244 -23.49 -6.42 12.00
N ARG A 245 -23.00 -7.15 10.99
CA ARG A 245 -22.11 -8.31 11.19
C ARG A 245 -20.77 -7.90 11.78
N ILE A 246 -20.17 -6.79 11.32
CA ILE A 246 -18.94 -6.22 11.87
C ILE A 246 -19.09 -5.92 13.36
N VAL A 247 -20.18 -5.25 13.75
CA VAL A 247 -20.43 -4.86 15.15
C VAL A 247 -20.70 -6.08 16.03
N LEU A 248 -21.42 -7.09 15.51
CA LEU A 248 -21.60 -8.36 16.21
C LEU A 248 -20.26 -9.10 16.41
N ASN A 249 -19.38 -9.09 15.41
CA ASN A 249 -18.03 -9.67 15.54
C ASN A 249 -17.22 -8.91 16.62
N LEU A 250 -17.23 -7.57 16.60
CA LEU A 250 -16.61 -6.76 17.65
C LEU A 250 -17.18 -7.07 19.04
N LYS A 251 -18.50 -7.25 19.17
CA LYS A 251 -19.13 -7.60 20.45
C LYS A 251 -18.71 -8.98 20.95
N ASN A 252 -18.53 -9.94 20.03
CA ASN A 252 -18.33 -11.35 20.35
C ASN A 252 -16.85 -11.76 20.50
N ASN A 253 -15.90 -10.94 20.08
CA ASN A 253 -14.47 -11.23 20.12
C ASN A 253 -13.68 -10.19 20.97
N GLU A 254 -12.47 -10.56 21.38
CA GLU A 254 -11.55 -9.69 22.13
C GLU A 254 -10.65 -8.88 21.20
N TYR A 255 -10.42 -7.63 21.58
CA TYR A 255 -9.64 -6.66 20.81
C TYR A 255 -8.90 -5.74 21.79
N LYS A 256 -7.76 -5.22 21.35
CA LYS A 256 -6.95 -4.29 22.13
C LYS A 256 -7.73 -2.99 22.39
N VAL A 257 -7.64 -2.50 23.63
CA VAL A 257 -8.18 -1.18 24.01
C VAL A 257 -7.45 -0.08 23.22
N GLY A 258 -8.20 0.91 22.75
CA GLY A 258 -7.72 2.00 21.92
C GLY A 258 -7.89 1.77 20.41
N VAL A 259 -8.18 0.54 19.98
CA VAL A 259 -8.45 0.23 18.57
C VAL A 259 -9.68 0.99 18.10
N THR A 260 -9.52 1.64 16.94
CA THR A 260 -10.56 2.42 16.29
C THR A 260 -10.92 1.81 14.94
N LEU A 261 -12.21 1.65 14.70
CA LEU A 261 -12.76 1.27 13.41
C LEU A 261 -13.56 2.44 12.84
N LYS A 262 -13.25 2.86 11.61
CA LYS A 262 -13.94 3.93 10.91
C LYS A 262 -14.57 3.41 9.62
N MET A 263 -15.78 3.85 9.31
CA MET A 263 -16.46 3.60 8.04
C MET A 263 -16.83 4.93 7.42
N LYS A 264 -16.17 5.29 6.33
CA LYS A 264 -16.37 6.57 5.63
C LYS A 264 -17.37 6.41 4.48
N GLY A 265 -18.12 7.47 4.18
CA GLY A 265 -19.02 7.51 3.03
C GLY A 265 -20.33 6.73 3.23
N LEU A 266 -20.80 6.58 4.48
CA LEU A 266 -22.07 5.91 4.75
C LEU A 266 -23.25 6.82 4.46
N GLN A 267 -24.24 6.33 3.70
CA GLN A 267 -25.49 7.05 3.51
C GLN A 267 -26.19 7.31 4.85
N ILE A 268 -26.76 8.51 5.04
CA ILE A 268 -27.50 8.90 6.25
C ILE A 268 -28.61 7.89 6.58
N SER A 269 -29.33 7.38 5.57
CA SER A 269 -30.40 6.39 5.75
C SER A 269 -29.89 5.08 6.37
N VAL A 270 -28.74 4.59 5.90
CA VAL A 270 -28.06 3.40 6.42
C VAL A 270 -27.57 3.64 7.85
N MET A 271 -26.97 4.81 8.10
CA MET A 271 -26.51 5.21 9.43
C MET A 271 -27.67 5.23 10.43
N LYS A 272 -28.77 5.90 10.09
CA LYS A 272 -29.95 6.02 10.97
C LYS A 272 -30.51 4.64 11.32
N ARG A 273 -30.69 3.79 10.30
CA ARG A 273 -31.13 2.40 10.48
C ARG A 273 -30.19 1.60 11.39
N PHE A 274 -28.88 1.83 11.28
CA PHE A 274 -27.90 1.21 12.16
C PHE A 274 -27.98 1.69 13.60
N MET A 275 -28.12 3.00 13.83
CA MET A 275 -28.25 3.55 15.18
C MET A 275 -29.53 3.07 15.87
N ASP A 276 -30.66 3.00 15.15
CA ASP A 276 -31.91 2.43 15.68
C ASP A 276 -31.75 0.95 16.04
N TYR A 277 -31.06 0.18 15.19
CA TYR A 277 -30.72 -1.21 15.48
C TYR A 277 -29.86 -1.33 16.74
N ALA A 278 -28.82 -0.50 16.90
CA ALA A 278 -27.93 -0.57 18.05
C ALA A 278 -28.65 -0.27 19.37
N LYS A 279 -29.58 0.71 19.38
CA LYS A 279 -30.40 1.02 20.55
C LYS A 279 -31.23 -0.18 21.01
N VAL A 280 -31.94 -0.80 20.08
CA VAL A 280 -32.88 -1.88 20.39
C VAL A 280 -32.18 -3.22 20.64
N TRP A 281 -31.29 -3.63 19.73
CA TRP A 281 -30.74 -4.99 19.71
C TRP A 281 -29.42 -5.14 20.46
N LEU A 282 -28.67 -4.05 20.64
CA LEU A 282 -27.41 -4.07 21.37
C LEU A 282 -27.54 -3.43 22.76
N SER A 283 -28.75 -3.01 23.14
CA SER A 283 -29.04 -2.28 24.38
C SER A 283 -28.14 -1.05 24.54
N ALA A 284 -27.80 -0.40 23.42
CA ALA A 284 -26.91 0.75 23.43
C ALA A 284 -27.58 1.93 24.13
N LYS A 285 -26.90 2.53 25.11
CA LYS A 285 -27.38 3.74 25.78
C LYS A 285 -27.00 4.95 24.93
N GLU A 286 -27.99 5.63 24.36
CA GLU A 286 -27.79 6.91 23.68
C GLU A 286 -27.59 8.03 24.71
N VAL A 287 -26.60 8.88 24.46
CA VAL A 287 -26.32 10.07 25.27
C VAL A 287 -26.28 11.26 24.33
N LYS A 288 -27.02 12.33 24.65
CA LYS A 288 -26.99 13.59 23.89
C LYS A 288 -25.73 14.36 24.25
N VAL A 289 -25.00 14.86 23.26
CA VAL A 289 -23.74 15.60 23.46
C VAL A 289 -23.89 17.03 22.95
N ASP A 290 -23.42 17.99 23.75
CA ASP A 290 -23.23 19.39 23.34
C ASP A 290 -22.06 19.47 22.36
N ALA A 291 -22.29 20.17 21.24
CA ALA A 291 -21.41 20.16 20.07
C ALA A 291 -20.10 20.94 20.28
N SER A 292 -19.13 20.32 20.94
CA SER A 292 -17.70 20.63 20.79
C SER A 292 -16.93 19.32 20.75
N LEU A 293 -16.45 18.93 19.57
CA LEU A 293 -15.64 17.71 19.38
C LEU A 293 -14.33 17.84 20.17
N ASP A 294 -14.33 17.34 21.41
CA ASP A 294 -13.12 17.06 22.17
C ASP A 294 -13.02 15.54 22.35
N GLU A 295 -11.88 14.95 21.96
CA GLU A 295 -11.61 13.52 22.13
C GLU A 295 -11.63 13.09 23.61
N SER A 296 -11.56 14.04 24.54
CA SER A 296 -11.74 13.79 25.99
C SER A 296 -13.17 13.36 26.38
N LEU A 297 -14.18 13.60 25.53
CA LEU A 297 -15.60 13.36 25.80
C LEU A 297 -16.16 12.03 25.26
N ILE A 298 -15.29 11.07 24.92
CA ILE A 298 -15.64 9.73 24.43
C ILE A 298 -16.68 8.99 25.33
N ASN A 299 -16.90 9.46 26.55
CA ASN A 299 -17.92 8.95 27.48
C ASN A 299 -19.39 9.31 27.12
N ASN A 300 -19.65 10.26 26.22
CA ASN A 300 -20.99 10.76 25.91
C ASN A 300 -21.63 10.21 24.62
N TYR A 301 -21.09 9.15 24.03
CA TYR A 301 -21.62 8.59 22.79
C TYR A 301 -22.45 7.32 23.00
N SER A 302 -23.00 6.73 21.94
CA SER A 302 -23.72 5.47 22.04
C SER A 302 -22.78 4.35 22.46
N VAL A 303 -23.04 3.73 23.62
CA VAL A 303 -22.12 2.73 24.20
C VAL A 303 -22.75 1.34 24.25
N ILE A 304 -21.97 0.32 23.85
CA ILE A 304 -22.32 -1.10 24.00
C ILE A 304 -21.31 -1.77 24.97
N PRO A 305 -21.75 -2.26 26.15
CA PRO A 305 -20.88 -3.02 27.04
C PRO A 305 -20.52 -4.40 26.46
N ARG A 306 -19.28 -4.87 26.68
CA ARG A 306 -18.89 -6.25 26.36
C ARG A 306 -19.20 -7.18 27.53
N HIS A 307 -19.87 -8.29 27.24
CA HIS A 307 -20.19 -9.34 28.21
C HIS A 307 -19.65 -10.68 27.73
N LYS A 308 -18.33 -10.91 27.85
CA LYS A 308 -17.73 -12.24 27.83
C LYS A 308 -16.39 -12.20 28.55
N SER A 309 -16.22 -13.10 29.52
CA SER A 309 -14.98 -13.32 30.26
C SER A 309 -14.34 -14.61 29.81
N THR A 310 -13.05 -14.58 29.49
CA THR A 310 -12.06 -15.43 30.16
C THR A 310 -10.67 -14.85 29.93
N GLN A 311 -10.03 -14.46 31.04
CA GLN A 311 -8.73 -13.80 31.21
C GLN A 311 -8.72 -12.25 31.13
N ILE A 312 -8.95 -11.65 32.31
CA ILE A 312 -8.62 -10.26 32.73
C ILE A 312 -9.35 -9.08 32.02
N THR A 313 -10.04 -9.25 30.90
CA THR A 313 -10.61 -8.12 30.11
C THR A 313 -12.12 -7.89 30.21
N ALA A 314 -12.75 -8.08 31.38
CA ALA A 314 -14.15 -7.68 31.61
C ALA A 314 -14.39 -6.15 31.74
N LYS A 315 -13.45 -5.31 31.28
CA LYS A 315 -13.42 -3.85 31.49
C LYS A 315 -13.31 -3.05 30.19
N SER A 316 -14.03 -3.40 29.13
CA SER A 316 -14.06 -2.57 27.91
C SER A 316 -15.45 -2.48 27.30
N ARG A 317 -15.72 -1.36 26.63
CA ARG A 317 -16.98 -1.06 25.95
C ARG A 317 -16.70 -0.54 24.54
N ILE A 318 -17.67 -0.72 23.65
CA ILE A 318 -17.62 -0.16 22.29
C ILE A 318 -18.36 1.16 22.32
N VAL A 319 -17.68 2.23 21.94
CA VAL A 319 -18.23 3.57 21.78
C VAL A 319 -18.48 3.81 20.30
N MET A 320 -19.69 4.21 19.95
CA MET A 320 -20.11 4.46 18.58
C MET A 320 -20.56 5.90 18.40
N TYR A 321 -20.07 6.56 17.36
CA TYR A 321 -20.46 7.93 17.04
C TYR A 321 -20.35 8.22 15.56
N ASP A 322 -21.16 9.15 15.06
CA ASP A 322 -21.06 9.65 13.70
C ASP A 322 -20.30 10.99 13.67
N THR A 323 -19.60 11.24 12.57
CA THR A 323 -18.96 12.53 12.30
C THR A 323 -19.15 12.91 10.83
N VAL A 324 -19.10 14.21 10.55
CA VAL A 324 -18.94 14.75 9.19
C VAL A 324 -17.45 15.01 8.99
N GLU A 325 -16.82 14.36 8.01
CA GLU A 325 -15.46 14.72 7.62
C GLU A 325 -15.53 15.86 6.61
N ASN A 326 -14.91 17.00 6.94
CA ASN A 326 -14.71 18.11 6.00
C ASN A 326 -13.57 17.75 5.03
N ASP A 327 -13.83 16.86 4.08
CA ASP A 327 -12.89 16.65 2.96
C ASP A 327 -13.00 17.84 2.01
N ALA A 328 -11.97 18.68 1.98
CA ALA A 328 -11.91 19.92 1.19
C ALA A 328 -12.13 19.72 -0.33
N ASP A 329 -11.97 18.49 -0.83
CA ASP A 329 -12.12 18.14 -2.25
C ASP A 329 -13.50 17.58 -2.63
N ASN A 330 -14.40 17.34 -1.67
CA ASN A 330 -15.66 16.61 -1.92
C ASN A 330 -16.88 17.55 -1.92
N ARG A 331 -17.07 18.32 -3.01
CA ARG A 331 -18.18 19.28 -3.18
C ARG A 331 -19.58 18.65 -3.36
N LYS A 332 -19.81 17.38 -3.00
CA LYS A 332 -21.03 16.66 -3.44
C LYS A 332 -21.77 15.77 -2.44
N THR A 333 -21.44 15.70 -1.15
CA THR A 333 -22.10 14.70 -0.28
C THR A 333 -22.54 15.21 1.08
N ASP A 334 -23.56 16.09 1.10
CA ASP A 334 -24.35 16.37 2.32
C ASP A 334 -25.07 15.11 2.86
N ASP A 335 -25.15 14.04 2.05
CA ASP A 335 -25.85 12.77 2.35
C ASP A 335 -24.95 11.66 2.92
N GLU A 336 -23.65 11.93 3.16
CA GLU A 336 -22.69 10.93 3.66
C GLU A 336 -22.13 11.26 5.04
N ARG A 337 -21.93 10.22 5.86
CA ARG A 337 -21.42 10.30 7.24
C ARG A 337 -20.28 9.31 7.46
N THR A 338 -19.46 9.58 8.46
CA THR A 338 -18.47 8.62 8.95
C THR A 338 -18.97 7.99 10.25
N LEU A 339 -19.07 6.66 10.31
CA LEU A 339 -19.29 5.93 11.56
C LEU A 339 -17.96 5.59 12.19
N VAL A 340 -17.80 5.91 13.47
CA VAL A 340 -16.63 5.54 14.26
C VAL A 340 -17.05 4.60 15.38
N LEU A 341 -16.31 3.50 15.52
CA LEU A 341 -16.47 2.48 16.55
C LEU A 341 -15.12 2.36 17.29
N LYS A 342 -15.07 2.73 18.56
CA LYS A 342 -13.83 2.74 19.36
C LYS A 342 -13.96 1.84 20.57
N ILE A 343 -12.91 1.07 20.84
CA ILE A 343 -12.85 0.17 22.00
C ILE A 343 -12.15 0.89 23.14
N VAL A 344 -12.88 1.13 24.21
CA VAL A 344 -12.43 1.96 25.34
C VAL A 344 -12.51 1.18 26.64
N PRO A 345 -11.70 1.51 27.66
CA PRO A 345 -11.85 0.88 28.95
C PRO A 345 -13.21 1.25 29.57
N ILE A 346 -13.77 0.34 30.36
CA ILE A 346 -14.81 0.66 31.33
C ILE A 346 -14.02 1.21 32.51
N ASP A 347 -14.10 2.52 32.75
CA ASP A 347 -13.56 3.12 33.96
C ASP A 347 -14.06 2.33 35.18
N PRO A 348 -13.19 1.99 36.14
CA PRO A 348 -13.57 1.22 37.32
C PRO A 348 -14.63 1.91 38.17
#